data_AF-A0A945NGW9-F1
#
_entry.id   AF-A0A945NGW9-F1
#
_cell.length_a   1.000
_cell.length_b   1.000
_cell.length_c   1.000
_cell.angle_alpha   90.00
_cell.angle_beta   90.00
_cell.angle_gamma   90.00
#
_symmetry.space_group_name_H-M   'P 1'
#
loop_
_entity.id
_entity.type
_entity.pdbx_description
1 polymer ?
#
loop_
_entity_poly.entity_id
_entity_poly.type
_entity_poly.pdbx_seq_one_letter_code
_entity_poly.pdbx_strand_id
1 'polypeptide(L)' 'MKVEDYNYSTWGHGSESFENFATDAPLVTSRAPSFPVEDLASGETIEMKELWRKGVTIVEFGSFT' A
#
# COMPACT_ATOMS: atom_id res chain seq x y z
N MET A 1 9.45 11.63 7.55
CA MET A 1 7.99 11.77 7.40
C MET A 1 7.41 11.99 8.78
N LYS A 2 6.60 13.04 8.94
CA LYS A 2 5.83 13.30 10.16
C LYS A 2 4.41 12.75 9.97
N VAL A 3 3.73 12.42 11.06
CA VAL A 3 2.36 11.86 11.02
C VAL A 3 1.38 12.84 10.37
N GLU A 4 1.59 14.13 10.56
CA GLU A 4 0.84 15.22 9.90
C GLU A 4 0.99 15.27 8.36
N ASP A 5 1.93 14.55 7.76
CA ASP A 5 2.08 14.46 6.29
C ASP A 5 1.08 13.46 5.66
N TYR A 6 0.33 12.69 6.46
CA TYR A 6 -0.59 11.66 5.98
C TYR A 6 -2.06 12.12 6.03
N ASN A 7 -2.80 11.80 4.98
CA ASN A 7 -4.20 12.23 4.76
C ASN A 7 -5.26 11.55 5.67
N TYR A 8 -4.87 10.88 6.76
CA TYR A 8 -5.82 10.18 7.63
C TYR A 8 -6.58 11.10 8.61
N SER A 9 -6.29 12.40 8.62
CA SER A 9 -6.96 13.35 9.53
C SER A 9 -8.43 13.60 9.19
N THR A 10 -8.85 13.29 7.96
CA THR A 10 -10.25 13.41 7.53
C THR A 10 -10.70 12.14 6.80
N TRP A 11 -11.47 11.29 7.49
CA TRP A 11 -12.14 10.14 6.87
C TRP A 11 -13.37 10.62 6.08
N GLY A 12 -13.27 10.66 4.76
CA GLY A 12 -14.41 10.90 3.87
C GLY A 12 -15.23 9.62 3.70
N HIS A 13 -16.39 9.54 4.35
CA HIS A 13 -17.33 8.44 4.13
C HIS A 13 -17.80 8.42 2.67
N GLY A 14 -17.69 7.26 1.99
CA GLY A 14 -18.33 7.03 0.69
C GLY A 14 -17.40 6.87 -0.52
N SER A 15 -16.10 6.65 -0.36
CA SER A 15 -15.29 6.19 -1.50
C SER A 15 -15.60 4.72 -1.77
N GLU A 16 -16.09 4.42 -2.98
CA GLU A 16 -16.33 3.07 -3.52
C GLU A 16 -15.11 2.12 -3.35
N SER A 17 -13.94 2.69 -3.08
CA SER A 17 -12.67 2.02 -2.78
C SER A 17 -12.71 1.06 -1.59
N PHE A 18 -13.50 1.29 -0.54
CA PHE A 18 -13.41 0.45 0.67
C PHE A 18 -14.12 -0.90 0.51
N GLU A 19 -15.31 -0.92 -0.10
CA GLU A 19 -16.05 -2.18 -0.34
C GLU A 19 -15.34 -3.08 -1.35
N ASN A 20 -14.71 -2.49 -2.37
CA ASN A 20 -13.87 -3.22 -3.31
C ASN A 20 -12.61 -3.78 -2.62
N PHE A 21 -11.96 -3.01 -1.75
CA PHE A 21 -10.85 -3.54 -0.94
C PHE A 21 -11.29 -4.69 -0.03
N ALA A 22 -12.47 -4.63 0.59
CA ALA A 22 -12.97 -5.72 1.42
C ALA A 22 -13.24 -7.01 0.62
N THR A 23 -13.55 -6.89 -0.67
CA THR A 23 -13.87 -8.02 -1.56
C THR A 23 -12.63 -8.60 -2.24
N ASP A 24 -11.72 -7.73 -2.68
CA ASP A 24 -10.51 -8.09 -3.45
C ASP A 24 -9.23 -8.03 -2.59
N ALA A 25 -9.37 -7.85 -1.28
CA ALA A 25 -8.23 -7.83 -0.36
C ALA A 25 -7.42 -9.13 -0.51
N PRO A 26 -6.08 -9.04 -0.47
CA PRO A 26 -5.24 -10.22 -0.41
C PRO A 26 -5.66 -11.11 0.77
N LEU A 27 -6.09 -12.33 0.46
CA LEU A 27 -6.51 -13.28 1.49
C LEU A 27 -5.33 -13.62 2.40
N VAL A 28 -5.56 -13.66 3.71
CA VAL A 28 -4.56 -14.15 4.66
C VAL A 28 -4.16 -15.58 4.28
N THR A 29 -2.88 -15.92 4.41
CA THR A 29 -2.25 -17.20 3.98
C THR A 29 -2.12 -17.40 2.47
N SER A 30 -2.64 -16.49 1.64
CA SER A 30 -2.37 -16.49 0.20
C SER A 30 -0.99 -15.90 -0.12
N ARG A 31 -0.52 -16.12 -1.35
CA ARG A 31 0.72 -15.51 -1.82
C ARG A 31 0.54 -14.00 -1.91
N ALA A 32 1.46 -13.24 -1.32
CA ALA A 32 1.46 -11.78 -1.42
C ALA A 32 1.50 -11.33 -2.90
N PRO A 33 0.72 -10.29 -3.27
CA PRO A 33 0.65 -9.82 -4.65
C PRO A 33 2.00 -9.26 -5.13
N SER A 34 2.21 -9.26 -6.45
CA SER A 34 3.35 -8.58 -7.07
C SER A 34 2.83 -7.73 -8.21
N PHE A 35 3.22 -6.46 -8.20
CA PHE A 35 2.95 -5.48 -9.24
C PHE A 35 4.07 -4.43 -9.22
N PRO A 36 4.25 -3.66 -10.31
CA PRO A 36 5.23 -2.59 -10.34
C PRO A 36 4.86 -1.48 -9.36
N VAL A 37 5.85 -1.02 -8.59
CA VAL A 37 5.75 0.11 -7.65
C VAL A 37 6.96 1.02 -7.84
N GLU A 38 6.79 2.31 -7.59
CA GLU A 38 7.89 3.28 -7.64
C GLU A 38 8.58 3.36 -6.27
N ASP A 39 9.90 3.23 -6.26
CA ASP A 39 10.72 3.57 -5.09
C ASP A 39 10.95 5.08 -5.06
N LEU A 40 10.31 5.77 -4.11
CA LEU A 40 10.38 7.23 -3.99
C LEU A 40 11.79 7.77 -3.67
N ALA A 41 12.69 6.96 -3.13
CA ALA A 41 14.05 7.40 -2.83
C ALA A 41 14.94 7.46 -4.09
N SER A 42 14.73 6.54 -5.02
CA SER A 42 15.53 6.40 -6.24
C SER A 42 14.82 6.87 -7.51
N GLY A 43 13.48 6.93 -7.50
CA GLY A 43 12.63 7.13 -8.67
C GLY A 43 12.53 5.91 -9.58
N GLU A 44 13.06 4.74 -9.17
CA GLU A 44 13.05 3.53 -9.98
C GLU A 44 11.75 2.74 -9.78
N THR A 45 11.23 2.18 -10.88
CA THR A 45 10.16 1.19 -10.82
C THR A 45 10.74 -0.17 -10.43
N ILE A 46 10.27 -0.73 -9.32
CA ILE A 46 10.62 -2.07 -8.84
C ILE A 46 9.38 -2.98 -8.81
N GLU A 47 9.60 -4.28 -8.83
CA GLU A 47 8.52 -5.25 -8.61
C GLU A 47 8.30 -5.46 -7.10
N MET A 48 7.05 -5.36 -6.63
CA MET A 48 6.73 -5.47 -5.20
C MET A 48 7.23 -6.79 -4.56
N LYS A 49 7.32 -7.89 -5.33
CA LYS A 49 7.92 -9.16 -4.86
C LYS A 49 9.35 -9.04 -4.34
N GLU A 50 10.10 -8.05 -4.80
CA GLU A 50 11.46 -7.82 -4.35
C GLU A 50 11.50 -7.33 -2.91
N LEU A 51 10.44 -6.64 -2.45
CA LEU A 51 10.28 -6.22 -1.06
C LEU A 51 9.98 -7.41 -0.15
N TRP A 52 9.09 -8.32 -0.57
CA TRP A 52 8.76 -9.54 0.19
C TRP A 52 9.97 -10.45 0.40
N ARG A 53 10.89 -10.49 -0.57
CA ARG A 53 12.09 -11.33 -0.51
C ARG A 53 13.12 -10.83 0.52
N LYS A 54 13.04 -9.57 0.96
CA LYS A 54 13.97 -9.00 1.93
C LYS A 54 13.65 -9.44 3.37
N GLY A 55 12.43 -9.88 3.64
CA GLY A 55 12.01 -10.35 4.96
C GLY A 55 10.54 -10.09 5.23
N VAL A 56 10.18 -10.06 6.51
CA VAL A 56 8.84 -9.66 6.94
C VAL A 56 8.65 -8.17 6.66
N THR A 57 7.60 -7.84 5.92
CA THR A 57 7.29 -6.48 5.48
C THR A 57 5.96 -6.02 6.06
N ILE A 58 5.93 -4.80 6.61
CA ILE A 58 4.71 -4.10 6.98
C ILE A 58 4.42 -3.09 5.87
N VAL A 59 3.20 -3.08 5.35
CA VAL A 59 2.75 -2.14 4.31
C VAL A 59 1.64 -1.28 4.86
N GLU A 60 1.77 0.02 4.65
CA GLU A 60 0.79 1.03 5.03
C GLU A 60 0.26 1.71 3.75
N PHE A 61 -1.06 1.87 3.66
CA PHE A 61 -1.71 2.53 2.52
C PHE A 61 -2.17 3.92 2.92
N GLY A 62 -1.45 4.95 2.47
CA GLY A 62 -1.79 6.35 2.69
C GLY A 62 -1.79 7.15 1.39
N SER A 63 -2.31 8.37 1.44
CA SER A 63 -2.14 9.38 0.39
C SER A 63 -1.15 10.42 0.89
N PHE A 64 -0.20 10.78 0.02
CA PHE A 64 0.68 11.94 0.18
C PHE A 64 0.06 13.10 -0.62
N THR A 65 0.01 14.30 -0.04
CA THR A 65 -0.42 15.54 -0.72
C THR A 65 0.69 16.56 -0.69
#